data_AF-A0A840R7P4-F1
#
_entry.id   AF-A0A840R7P4-F1
#
_cell.length_a   1.000
_cell.length_b   1.000
_cell.length_c   1.000
_cell.angle_alpha   90.00
_cell.angle_beta   90.00
_cell.angle_gamma   90.00
#
_symmetry.space_group_name_H-M   'P 1'
#
loop_
_entity.id
_entity.type
_entity.pdbx_description
1 polymer ?
#
loop_
_entity_poly.entity_id
_entity_poly.type
_entity_poly.pdbx_seq_one_letter_code
_entity_poly.pdbx_strand_id
1 'polypeptide(L)'
;MSYTTLHEAVHGNIHGGKANLRWLNDLCGYLVAPIIGVPFASHKHEHFTHHRFTNIEGKDPDFLIRGMRSGLVSVVLTTVKFFWTQNSFFAKNNWQSARFSERVIYSAELFLSLTWRLLIILLIEQPGIAIVVLLGYFMGGFFTAYWFAYRPHFPYDNTKRYQNTSSLIMPKWMRLLEWFWLGQNLHSIHHLFPRVPFYRYHALHRQIEPILRAHGTPIIGIWSRAPVT
;
A
#
# COMPACT_ATOMS: atom_id res chain seq x y z
N MET A 1 -5.05 -5.12 -7.71
CA MET A 1 -5.09 -3.83 -8.44
C MET A 1 -5.58 -2.67 -7.58
N SER A 2 -6.68 -2.82 -6.83
CA SER A 2 -7.31 -1.71 -6.10
C SER A 2 -6.35 -0.94 -5.19
N TYR A 3 -5.59 -1.64 -4.33
CA TYR A 3 -4.63 -0.95 -3.46
C TYR A 3 -3.59 -0.16 -4.24
N THR A 4 -2.93 -0.76 -5.24
CA THR A 4 -1.88 -0.05 -5.99
C THR A 4 -2.41 1.18 -6.71
N THR A 5 -3.66 1.13 -7.22
CA THR A 5 -4.29 2.30 -7.85
C THR A 5 -4.54 3.41 -6.82
N LEU A 6 -5.07 3.05 -5.65
CA LEU A 6 -5.29 3.99 -4.54
C LEU A 6 -3.96 4.61 -4.08
N HIS A 7 -2.94 3.77 -3.94
CA HIS A 7 -1.60 4.14 -3.56
C HIS A 7 -0.97 5.16 -4.53
N GLU A 8 -1.02 4.89 -5.84
CA GLU A 8 -0.49 5.82 -6.85
C GLU A 8 -1.32 7.11 -6.92
N ALA A 9 -2.63 7.04 -6.66
CA ALA A 9 -3.47 8.23 -6.53
C ALA A 9 -3.05 9.11 -5.35
N VAL A 10 -2.71 8.50 -4.20
CA VAL A 10 -2.26 9.23 -2.99
C VAL A 10 -1.00 10.05 -3.28
N HIS A 11 -0.08 9.49 -4.07
CA HIS A 11 1.14 10.18 -4.50
C HIS A 11 0.93 11.20 -5.61
N GLY A 12 -0.22 11.18 -6.27
CA GLY A 12 -0.50 12.01 -7.43
C GLY A 12 0.28 11.55 -8.66
N ASN A 13 0.45 10.24 -8.84
CA ASN A 13 1.29 9.66 -9.89
C ASN A 13 0.50 9.32 -11.16
N ILE A 14 -0.82 9.12 -11.05
CA ILE A 14 -1.68 8.67 -12.16
C ILE A 14 -1.67 9.68 -13.30
N HIS A 15 -1.76 10.97 -12.98
CA HIS A 15 -1.81 12.03 -13.98
C HIS A 15 -0.46 12.37 -14.65
N GLY A 16 0.65 11.74 -14.21
CA GLY A 16 1.95 11.87 -14.88
C GLY A 16 2.52 13.28 -14.95
N GLY A 17 2.23 14.13 -13.96
CA GLY A 17 2.70 15.53 -13.93
C GLY A 17 1.87 16.51 -14.77
N LYS A 18 0.86 16.05 -15.52
CA LYS A 18 -0.03 16.92 -16.31
C LYS A 18 -1.05 17.60 -15.42
N ALA A 19 -0.94 18.92 -15.22
CA ALA A 19 -1.76 19.65 -14.25
C ALA A 19 -3.27 19.59 -14.54
N ASN A 20 -3.66 19.62 -15.82
CA ASN A 20 -5.06 19.52 -16.27
C ASN A 20 -5.69 18.14 -16.02
N LEU A 21 -4.88 17.12 -15.70
CA LEU A 21 -5.35 15.75 -15.43
C LEU A 21 -5.28 15.38 -13.95
N ARG A 22 -5.03 16.32 -13.03
CA ARG A 22 -4.93 16.06 -11.59
C ARG A 22 -6.15 15.34 -11.02
N TRP A 23 -7.34 15.65 -11.54
CA TRP A 23 -8.61 15.03 -11.16
C TRP A 23 -8.62 13.50 -11.37
N LEU A 24 -7.77 12.95 -12.25
CA LEU A 24 -7.66 11.50 -12.45
C LEU A 24 -7.18 10.78 -11.19
N ASN A 25 -6.32 11.41 -10.37
CA ASN A 25 -5.90 10.77 -9.12
C ASN A 25 -7.09 10.65 -8.17
N ASP A 26 -7.87 11.72 -8.02
CA ASP A 26 -9.03 11.74 -7.13
C ASP A 26 -10.09 10.76 -7.63
N LEU A 27 -10.40 10.75 -8.94
CA LEU A 27 -11.32 9.79 -9.53
C LEU A 27 -10.88 8.35 -9.23
N CYS A 28 -9.64 7.99 -9.61
CA CYS A 28 -9.16 6.64 -9.42
C CYS A 28 -9.12 6.27 -7.94
N GLY A 29 -8.60 7.13 -7.08
CA GLY A 29 -8.51 6.94 -5.63
C GLY A 29 -9.88 6.67 -5.00
N TYR A 30 -10.86 7.55 -5.24
CA TYR A 30 -12.21 7.40 -4.70
C TYR A 30 -12.98 6.22 -5.30
N LEU A 31 -12.74 5.81 -6.54
CA LEU A 31 -13.36 4.63 -7.13
C LEU A 31 -12.87 3.32 -6.47
N VAL A 32 -11.57 3.21 -6.17
CA VAL A 32 -11.00 1.97 -5.64
C VAL A 32 -10.94 1.90 -4.11
N ALA A 33 -11.00 3.04 -3.42
CA ALA A 33 -11.06 3.14 -1.95
C ALA A 33 -12.15 2.26 -1.31
N PRO A 34 -13.44 2.34 -1.72
CA PRO A 34 -14.47 1.50 -1.13
C PRO A 34 -14.26 0.01 -1.43
N ILE A 35 -13.59 -0.34 -2.52
CA ILE A 35 -13.31 -1.74 -2.91
C ILE A 35 -12.22 -2.35 -2.01
N ILE A 36 -11.13 -1.63 -1.78
CA ILE A 36 -10.05 -2.11 -0.90
C ILE A 36 -10.34 -1.87 0.59
N GLY A 37 -11.34 -1.04 0.91
CA GLY A 37 -11.75 -0.72 2.27
C GLY A 37 -10.69 0.08 3.04
N VAL A 38 -10.04 1.01 2.34
CA VAL A 38 -9.11 1.99 2.91
C VAL A 38 -9.57 3.37 2.44
N PRO A 39 -9.87 4.33 3.34
CA PRO A 39 -10.36 5.64 2.92
C PRO A 39 -9.22 6.45 2.29
N PHE A 40 -9.42 6.93 1.07
CA PHE A 40 -8.41 7.54 0.22
C PHE A 40 -7.84 8.83 0.83
N ALA A 41 -8.72 9.73 1.29
CA ALA A 41 -8.28 11.01 1.83
C ALA A 41 -7.45 10.83 3.11
N SER A 42 -7.88 9.96 4.02
CA SER A 42 -7.15 9.69 5.26
C SER A 42 -5.87 8.89 5.04
N HIS A 43 -5.87 7.93 4.12
CA HIS A 43 -4.70 7.08 3.87
C HIS A 43 -3.50 7.90 3.41
N LYS A 44 -3.71 9.04 2.75
CA LYS A 44 -2.64 9.99 2.44
C LYS A 44 -1.84 10.44 3.66
N HIS A 45 -2.51 10.67 4.79
CA HIS A 45 -1.83 11.09 6.03
C HIS A 45 -1.01 9.95 6.64
N GLU A 46 -1.61 8.77 6.69
CA GLU A 46 -0.98 7.56 7.21
C GLU A 46 0.24 7.17 6.35
N HIS A 47 0.04 7.05 5.04
CA HIS A 47 1.08 6.61 4.10
C HIS A 47 2.26 7.59 4.05
N PHE A 48 2.02 8.91 4.07
CA PHE A 48 3.13 9.87 4.15
C PHE A 48 3.81 9.89 5.52
N THR A 49 3.12 9.51 6.59
CA THR A 49 3.76 9.31 7.90
C THR A 49 4.70 8.10 7.84
N HIS A 50 4.26 7.01 7.20
CA HIS A 50 5.10 5.85 6.90
C HIS A 50 6.34 6.22 6.07
N HIS A 51 6.20 6.96 4.95
CA HIS A 51 7.34 7.42 4.15
C HIS A 51 8.34 8.27 4.95
N ARG A 52 7.83 9.13 5.84
CA ARG A 52 8.66 10.02 6.64
C ARG A 52 9.44 9.29 7.73
N PHE A 53 8.83 8.27 8.34
CA PHE A 53 9.38 7.60 9.51
C PHE A 53 9.68 6.12 9.29
N THR A 54 9.81 5.69 8.03
CA THR A 54 9.93 4.29 7.63
C THR A 54 10.87 3.48 8.55
N ASN A 55 10.36 2.37 9.07
CA ASN A 55 11.03 1.44 9.98
C ASN A 55 11.38 2.01 11.37
N ILE A 56 10.86 3.17 11.77
CA ILE A 56 11.07 3.73 13.12
C ILE A 56 9.92 3.29 14.04
N GLU A 57 10.23 2.45 15.02
CA GLU A 57 9.28 1.97 16.03
C GLU A 57 8.58 3.14 16.75
N GLY A 58 7.26 3.03 16.90
CA GLY A 58 6.43 4.04 17.54
C GLY A 58 6.13 5.30 16.71
N LYS A 59 6.75 5.46 15.52
CA LYS A 59 6.47 6.58 14.59
C LYS A 59 5.90 6.13 13.26
N ASP A 60 6.41 5.02 12.73
CA ASP A 60 5.91 4.43 11.49
C ASP A 60 4.62 3.63 11.77
N PRO A 61 3.45 4.03 11.21
CA PRO A 61 2.20 3.30 11.38
C PRO A 61 2.27 1.85 10.89
N ASP A 62 3.14 1.56 9.92
CA ASP A 62 3.27 0.24 9.31
C ASP A 62 4.33 -0.64 9.98
N PHE A 63 5.06 -0.10 10.98
CA PHE A 63 6.05 -0.87 11.73
C PHE A 63 5.43 -2.10 12.41
N LEU A 64 4.15 -2.06 12.78
CA LEU A 64 3.42 -3.18 13.37
C LEU A 64 3.43 -4.43 12.48
N ILE A 65 3.57 -4.26 11.16
CA ILE A 65 3.54 -5.35 10.18
C ILE A 65 4.72 -6.31 10.36
N ARG A 66 5.83 -5.86 10.96
CA ARG A 66 6.95 -6.74 11.34
C ARG A 66 6.51 -7.95 12.16
N GLY A 67 5.38 -7.86 12.87
CA GLY A 67 4.79 -8.93 13.67
C GLY A 67 4.46 -10.19 12.87
N MET A 68 4.32 -10.11 11.54
CA MET A 68 4.13 -11.27 10.67
C MET A 68 5.29 -12.28 10.75
N ARG A 69 6.49 -11.86 11.18
CA ARG A 69 7.66 -12.77 11.34
C ARG A 69 7.50 -13.79 12.46
N SER A 70 6.54 -13.57 13.37
CA SER A 70 6.37 -14.36 14.60
C SER A 70 5.44 -15.58 14.43
N GLY A 71 5.31 -16.11 13.21
CA GLY A 71 4.53 -17.32 12.91
C GLY A 71 3.11 -17.08 12.36
N LEU A 72 2.44 -18.16 11.97
CA LEU A 72 1.18 -18.13 11.19
C LEU A 72 0.03 -17.42 11.89
N VAL A 73 -0.15 -17.63 13.21
CA VAL A 73 -1.18 -16.93 14.00
C VAL A 73 -0.92 -15.43 14.00
N SER A 74 0.36 -15.03 14.16
CA SER A 74 0.78 -13.63 14.15
C SER A 74 0.52 -12.98 12.79
N VAL A 75 0.61 -13.71 11.68
CA VAL A 75 0.27 -13.20 10.35
C VAL A 75 -1.18 -12.72 10.29
N VAL A 76 -2.13 -13.54 10.74
CA VAL A 76 -3.56 -13.19 10.73
C VAL A 76 -3.82 -12.01 11.66
N LEU A 77 -3.35 -12.08 12.90
CA LEU A 77 -3.56 -11.01 13.89
C LEU A 77 -2.94 -9.68 13.45
N THR A 78 -1.76 -9.72 12.85
CA THR A 78 -1.07 -8.52 12.34
C THR A 78 -1.82 -7.93 11.15
N THR A 79 -2.38 -8.77 10.27
CA THR A 79 -3.20 -8.31 9.13
C THR A 79 -4.46 -7.59 9.62
N VAL A 80 -5.15 -8.13 10.63
CA VAL A 80 -6.31 -7.46 11.24
C VAL A 80 -5.92 -6.13 11.88
N LYS A 81 -4.81 -6.10 12.63
CA LYS A 81 -4.28 -4.86 13.23
C LYS A 81 -3.88 -3.84 12.18
N PHE A 82 -3.35 -4.28 11.04
CA PHE A 82 -3.01 -3.43 9.91
C PHE A 82 -4.27 -2.80 9.32
N PHE A 83 -5.34 -3.55 9.05
CA PHE A 83 -6.61 -2.98 8.58
C PHE A 83 -7.18 -1.95 9.54
N TRP A 84 -7.15 -2.27 10.84
CA TRP A 84 -7.58 -1.34 11.87
C TRP A 84 -6.76 -0.06 11.85
N THR A 85 -5.44 -0.16 11.70
CA THR A 85 -4.54 1.01 11.64
C THR A 85 -4.82 1.85 10.41
N GLN A 86 -4.88 1.24 9.23
CA GLN A 86 -5.16 1.88 7.96
C GLN A 86 -6.51 2.62 7.95
N ASN A 87 -7.53 2.09 8.64
CA ASN A 87 -8.84 2.72 8.73
C ASN A 87 -8.97 3.70 9.90
N SER A 88 -8.26 3.53 11.01
CA SER A 88 -8.41 4.37 12.21
C SER A 88 -7.37 5.47 12.38
N PHE A 89 -6.30 5.48 11.55
CA PHE A 89 -5.18 6.41 11.71
C PHE A 89 -5.63 7.87 11.76
N PHE A 90 -6.46 8.31 10.81
CA PHE A 90 -6.97 9.68 10.78
C PHE A 90 -7.84 10.00 12.00
N ALA A 91 -8.75 9.09 12.38
CA ALA A 91 -9.59 9.27 13.56
C ALA A 91 -8.77 9.44 14.85
N LYS A 92 -7.66 8.70 14.97
CA LYS A 92 -6.80 8.74 16.16
C LYS A 92 -5.84 9.92 16.20
N ASN A 93 -5.28 10.31 15.05
CA ASN A 93 -4.15 11.25 15.00
C ASN A 93 -4.52 12.63 14.46
N ASN A 94 -5.58 12.74 13.66
CA ASN A 94 -5.89 13.98 12.93
C ASN A 94 -7.29 14.53 13.21
N TRP A 95 -8.23 13.71 13.72
CA TRP A 95 -9.64 14.08 13.90
C TRP A 95 -9.83 15.42 14.59
N GLN A 96 -9.19 15.62 15.75
CA GLN A 96 -9.39 16.82 16.57
C GLN A 96 -8.94 18.09 15.86
N SER A 97 -7.84 18.01 15.10
CA SER A 97 -7.31 19.14 14.32
C SER A 97 -7.91 19.28 12.91
N ALA A 98 -8.65 18.27 12.44
CA ALA A 98 -9.17 18.23 11.08
C ALA A 98 -10.36 19.18 10.89
N ARG A 99 -10.48 19.73 9.68
CA ARG A 99 -11.64 20.52 9.25
C ARG A 99 -12.89 19.65 9.22
N PHE A 100 -14.05 20.26 9.40
CA PHE A 100 -15.33 19.56 9.33
C PHE A 100 -15.50 18.78 8.02
N SER A 101 -15.11 19.37 6.88
CA SER A 101 -15.15 18.71 5.57
C SER A 101 -14.31 17.43 5.51
N GLU A 102 -13.13 17.41 6.14
CA GLU A 102 -12.25 16.23 6.16
C GLU A 102 -12.86 15.10 6.99
N ARG A 103 -13.50 15.46 8.13
CA ARG A 103 -14.25 14.50 8.95
C ARG A 103 -15.42 13.90 8.18
N VAL A 104 -16.18 14.73 7.47
CA VAL A 104 -17.31 14.28 6.63
C VAL A 104 -16.84 13.36 5.51
N ILE A 105 -15.75 13.72 4.80
CA ILE A 105 -15.19 12.87 3.73
C ILE A 105 -14.78 11.52 4.30
N TYR A 106 -13.98 11.50 5.37
CA TYR A 106 -13.55 10.25 6.02
C TYR A 106 -14.74 9.37 6.44
N SER A 107 -15.75 9.96 7.09
CA SER A 107 -16.96 9.25 7.49
C SER A 107 -17.75 8.72 6.30
N ALA A 108 -17.87 9.50 5.22
CA ALA A 108 -18.56 9.10 4.00
C ALA A 108 -17.84 7.96 3.27
N GLU A 109 -16.51 7.99 3.20
CA GLU A 109 -15.71 6.91 2.60
C GLU A 109 -15.87 5.60 3.35
N LEU A 110 -15.79 5.63 4.69
CA LEU A 110 -16.04 4.45 5.53
C LEU A 110 -17.48 3.96 5.41
N PHE A 111 -18.45 4.87 5.46
CA PHE A 111 -19.85 4.53 5.32
C PHE A 111 -20.12 3.87 3.97
N LEU A 112 -19.64 4.45 2.86
CA LEU A 112 -19.80 3.88 1.53
C LEU A 112 -19.19 2.48 1.47
N SER A 113 -17.94 2.34 1.92
CA SER A 113 -17.21 1.07 1.96
C SER A 113 -17.98 -0.02 2.73
N LEU A 114 -18.51 0.29 3.92
CA LEU A 114 -19.24 -0.69 4.72
C LEU A 114 -20.63 -1.00 4.13
N THR A 115 -21.35 0.04 3.71
CA THR A 115 -22.74 -0.08 3.26
C THR A 115 -22.86 -0.89 1.98
N TRP A 116 -22.00 -0.70 0.97
CA TRP A 116 -22.13 -1.48 -0.27
C TRP A 116 -21.93 -2.98 -0.02
N ARG A 117 -20.99 -3.34 0.87
CA ARG A 117 -20.75 -4.74 1.24
C ARG A 117 -21.95 -5.33 1.96
N LEU A 118 -22.50 -4.58 2.92
CA LEU A 118 -23.69 -4.98 3.65
C LEU A 118 -24.87 -5.17 2.69
N LEU A 119 -25.11 -4.24 1.76
CA LEU A 119 -26.18 -4.34 0.77
C LEU A 119 -26.00 -5.56 -0.14
N ILE A 120 -24.78 -5.85 -0.61
CA ILE A 120 -24.52 -7.07 -1.41
C ILE A 120 -24.86 -8.33 -0.61
N ILE A 121 -24.48 -8.38 0.67
CA ILE A 121 -24.75 -9.54 1.53
C ILE A 121 -26.25 -9.71 1.79
N LEU A 122 -26.99 -8.60 1.97
CA LEU A 122 -28.42 -8.64 2.30
C LEU A 122 -29.33 -8.81 1.07
N LEU A 123 -28.94 -8.28 -0.09
CA LEU A 123 -29.80 -8.22 -1.28
C LEU A 123 -29.53 -9.36 -2.27
N ILE A 124 -28.39 -10.04 -2.18
CA ILE A 124 -28.06 -11.16 -3.06
C ILE A 124 -28.24 -12.47 -2.30
N GLU A 125 -29.35 -13.15 -2.54
CA GLU A 125 -29.70 -14.43 -1.92
C GLU A 125 -28.94 -15.60 -2.59
N GLN A 126 -27.62 -15.61 -2.43
CA GLN A 126 -26.75 -16.69 -2.90
C GLN A 126 -25.98 -17.32 -1.73
N PRO A 127 -26.03 -18.65 -1.56
CA PRO A 127 -25.22 -19.33 -0.56
C PRO A 127 -23.74 -18.96 -0.71
N GLY A 128 -23.14 -18.44 0.36
CA GLY A 128 -21.72 -18.06 0.39
C GLY A 128 -21.40 -16.63 -0.06
N ILE A 129 -22.39 -15.78 -0.39
CA ILE A 129 -22.12 -14.37 -0.76
C ILE A 129 -21.32 -13.63 0.32
N ALA A 130 -21.67 -13.84 1.59
CA ALA A 130 -20.95 -13.25 2.73
C ALA A 130 -19.50 -13.73 2.79
N ILE A 131 -19.24 -15.00 2.49
CA ILE A 131 -17.88 -15.53 2.43
C ILE A 131 -17.12 -14.85 1.31
N VAL A 132 -17.67 -14.76 0.09
CA VAL A 132 -16.99 -14.11 -1.04
C VAL A 132 -16.64 -12.66 -0.72
N VAL A 133 -17.58 -11.89 -0.16
CA VAL A 133 -17.37 -10.47 0.17
C VAL A 133 -16.33 -10.31 1.29
N LEU A 134 -16.50 -11.02 2.40
CA LEU A 134 -15.65 -10.83 3.59
C LEU A 134 -14.27 -11.49 3.43
N LEU A 135 -14.22 -12.72 2.92
CA LEU A 135 -12.97 -13.42 2.67
C LEU A 135 -12.21 -12.79 1.51
N GLY A 136 -12.89 -12.38 0.43
CA GLY A 136 -12.25 -11.66 -0.67
C GLY A 136 -11.63 -10.33 -0.21
N TYR A 137 -12.34 -9.58 0.63
CA TYR A 137 -11.81 -8.39 1.28
C TYR A 137 -10.57 -8.71 2.13
N PHE A 138 -10.67 -9.69 3.02
CA PHE A 138 -9.55 -10.09 3.88
C PHE A 138 -8.34 -10.56 3.06
N MET A 139 -8.54 -11.41 2.06
CA MET A 139 -7.46 -11.93 1.21
C MET A 139 -6.79 -10.83 0.38
N GLY A 140 -7.55 -9.88 -0.16
CA GLY A 140 -6.98 -8.75 -0.91
C GLY A 140 -6.14 -7.82 -0.03
N GLY A 141 -6.62 -7.54 1.18
CA GLY A 141 -5.86 -6.74 2.13
C GLY A 141 -4.68 -7.50 2.74
N PHE A 142 -4.81 -8.82 2.98
CA PHE A 142 -3.70 -9.68 3.39
C PHE A 142 -2.60 -9.69 2.33
N PHE A 143 -2.97 -9.87 1.06
CA PHE A 143 -2.04 -9.81 -0.06
C PHE A 143 -1.26 -8.49 -0.05
N THR A 144 -1.95 -7.37 0.14
CA THR A 144 -1.35 -6.03 0.22
C THR A 144 -0.38 -5.93 1.41
N ALA A 145 -0.85 -6.30 2.61
CA ALA A 145 -0.05 -6.25 3.83
C ALA A 145 1.22 -7.10 3.72
N TYR A 146 1.12 -8.30 3.14
CA TYR A 146 2.26 -9.18 2.98
C TYR A 146 3.22 -8.70 1.88
N TRP A 147 2.73 -8.48 0.66
CA TRP A 147 3.59 -8.24 -0.49
C TRP A 147 4.10 -6.81 -0.61
N PHE A 148 3.33 -5.83 -0.16
CA PHE A 148 3.65 -4.41 -0.36
C PHE A 148 4.13 -3.72 0.91
N ALA A 149 3.80 -4.23 2.09
CA ALA A 149 4.20 -3.61 3.35
C ALA A 149 5.17 -4.48 4.18
N TYR A 150 4.97 -5.80 4.24
CA TYR A 150 5.87 -6.71 4.97
C TYR A 150 7.16 -7.01 4.21
N ARG A 151 7.02 -7.61 3.03
CA ARG A 151 8.15 -8.13 2.24
C ARG A 151 9.19 -7.05 1.89
N PRO A 152 8.80 -5.84 1.46
CA PRO A 152 9.80 -4.85 1.03
C PRO A 152 10.62 -4.26 2.18
N HIS A 153 10.05 -4.22 3.40
CA HIS A 153 10.67 -3.61 4.58
C HIS A 153 11.42 -4.60 5.47
N PHE A 154 11.14 -5.89 5.35
CA PHE A 154 11.83 -6.89 6.16
C PHE A 154 13.37 -6.79 5.98
N PRO A 155 14.16 -6.74 7.07
CA PRO A 155 13.80 -7.13 8.45
C PRO A 155 13.42 -5.98 9.40
N TYR A 156 13.18 -4.75 8.91
CA TYR A 156 12.81 -3.56 9.68
C TYR A 156 13.91 -3.03 10.62
N ASP A 157 15.18 -3.27 10.31
CA ASP A 157 16.33 -2.88 11.13
C ASP A 157 17.08 -1.65 10.59
N ASN A 158 16.64 -1.09 9.45
CA ASN A 158 17.33 0.00 8.77
C ASN A 158 16.38 1.14 8.43
N THR A 159 16.78 2.36 8.77
CA THR A 159 16.02 3.59 8.53
C THR A 159 16.70 4.52 7.52
N LYS A 160 17.89 4.15 7.01
CA LYS A 160 18.63 4.94 6.03
C LYS A 160 17.85 5.00 4.71
N ARG A 161 17.82 6.17 4.10
CA ARG A 161 17.04 6.50 2.90
C ARG A 161 17.11 5.46 1.77
N TYR A 162 18.28 4.88 1.51
CA TYR A 162 18.50 3.91 0.43
C TYR A 162 18.33 2.44 0.86
N GLN A 163 18.18 2.16 2.16
CA GLN A 163 18.31 0.81 2.72
C GLN A 163 17.08 0.39 3.53
N ASN A 164 16.14 1.30 3.77
CA ASN A 164 14.93 1.04 4.56
C ASN A 164 13.88 0.19 3.82
N THR A 165 14.03 0.00 2.51
CA THR A 165 13.13 -0.75 1.64
C THR A 165 13.93 -1.47 0.55
N SER A 166 13.30 -2.47 -0.08
CA SER A 166 13.92 -3.30 -1.11
C SER A 166 13.20 -3.24 -2.45
N SER A 167 13.93 -3.54 -3.53
CA SER A 167 13.34 -3.94 -4.81
C SER A 167 13.31 -5.47 -4.89
N LEU A 168 12.11 -6.02 -5.08
CA LEU A 168 11.83 -7.45 -5.24
C LEU A 168 11.82 -7.79 -6.73
N ILE A 169 12.95 -8.25 -7.25
CA ILE A 169 13.09 -8.59 -8.66
C ILE A 169 12.35 -9.90 -8.95
N MET A 170 11.41 -9.83 -9.89
CA MET A 170 10.65 -10.98 -10.36
C MET A 170 11.41 -11.69 -11.49
N PRO A 171 11.38 -13.04 -11.54
CA PRO A 171 11.90 -13.78 -12.68
C PRO A 171 11.08 -13.48 -13.94
N LYS A 172 11.69 -13.62 -15.13
CA LYS A 172 11.10 -13.23 -16.42
C LYS A 172 9.72 -13.84 -16.70
N TRP A 173 9.45 -15.06 -16.23
CA TRP A 173 8.15 -15.74 -16.41
C TRP A 173 7.01 -15.09 -15.61
N MET A 174 7.32 -14.31 -14.57
CA MET A 174 6.35 -13.55 -13.77
C MET A 174 6.03 -12.16 -14.32
N ARG A 175 6.55 -11.78 -15.50
CA ARG A 175 6.39 -10.43 -16.05
C ARG A 175 4.93 -9.99 -16.19
N LEU A 176 4.01 -10.93 -16.46
CA LEU A 176 2.57 -10.64 -16.48
C LEU A 176 2.04 -10.28 -15.09
N LEU A 177 2.46 -11.02 -14.04
CA LEU A 177 2.09 -10.72 -12.66
C LEU A 177 2.70 -9.40 -12.18
N GLU A 178 3.95 -9.12 -12.56
CA GLU A 178 4.62 -7.84 -12.29
C GLU A 178 3.82 -6.66 -12.85
N TRP A 179 3.25 -6.81 -14.05
CA TRP A 179 2.40 -5.78 -14.66
C TRP A 179 1.13 -5.52 -13.81
N PHE A 180 0.51 -6.56 -13.24
CA PHE A 180 -0.59 -6.40 -12.28
C PHE A 180 -0.14 -5.84 -10.93
N TRP A 181 1.16 -5.79 -10.62
CA TRP A 181 1.64 -5.12 -9.42
C TRP A 181 1.86 -3.63 -9.64
N LEU A 182 1.78 -3.17 -10.90
CA LEU A 182 2.00 -1.78 -11.28
C LEU A 182 3.26 -1.23 -10.62
N GLY A 183 4.37 -1.96 -10.72
CA GLY A 183 5.69 -1.54 -10.22
C GLY A 183 5.89 -1.60 -8.70
N GLN A 184 4.91 -2.07 -7.91
CA GLN A 184 5.06 -2.21 -6.44
C GLN A 184 6.22 -3.13 -6.02
N ASN A 185 6.67 -4.02 -6.91
CA ASN A 185 7.85 -4.82 -6.66
C ASN A 185 9.13 -3.98 -6.56
N LEU A 186 9.19 -2.80 -7.19
CA LEU A 186 10.28 -1.84 -7.08
C LEU A 186 10.05 -0.83 -5.95
N HIS A 187 9.72 -1.34 -4.76
CA HIS A 187 9.31 -0.54 -3.61
C HIS A 187 10.40 0.44 -3.14
N SER A 188 11.69 0.11 -3.34
CA SER A 188 12.78 1.07 -3.06
C SER A 188 12.76 2.30 -3.97
N ILE A 189 12.36 2.17 -5.24
CA ILE A 189 12.17 3.33 -6.13
C ILE A 189 11.05 4.21 -5.63
N HIS A 190 9.95 3.58 -5.23
CA HIS A 190 8.81 4.25 -4.65
C HIS A 190 9.18 5.08 -3.41
N HIS A 191 9.91 4.51 -2.44
CA HIS A 191 10.35 5.26 -1.26
C HIS A 191 11.37 6.37 -1.57
N LEU A 192 12.27 6.14 -2.52
CA LEU A 192 13.29 7.12 -2.88
C LEU A 192 12.73 8.29 -3.69
N PHE A 193 11.77 8.00 -4.57
CA PHE A 193 11.21 8.91 -5.57
C PHE A 193 9.68 8.78 -5.68
N PRO A 194 8.91 9.07 -4.61
CA PRO A 194 7.47 8.78 -4.53
C PRO A 194 6.61 9.49 -5.57
N ARG A 195 7.14 10.53 -6.23
CA ARG A 195 6.45 11.29 -7.30
C ARG A 195 6.73 10.78 -8.71
N VAL A 196 7.55 9.74 -8.86
CA VAL A 196 7.76 9.10 -10.15
C VAL A 196 6.53 8.23 -10.44
N PRO A 197 5.88 8.34 -11.59
CA PRO A 197 4.76 7.47 -11.91
C PRO A 197 5.17 6.01 -12.00
N PHE A 198 4.35 5.08 -11.48
CA PHE A 198 4.68 3.65 -11.47
C PHE A 198 5.12 3.07 -12.82
N TYR A 199 4.53 3.53 -13.93
CA TYR A 199 4.88 3.08 -15.29
C TYR A 199 6.29 3.53 -15.74
N ARG A 200 6.99 4.32 -14.93
CA ARG A 200 8.40 4.70 -15.11
C ARG A 200 9.35 4.05 -14.11
N TYR A 201 8.86 3.30 -13.11
CA TYR A 201 9.72 2.69 -12.08
C TYR A 201 10.81 1.80 -12.67
N HIS A 202 10.47 0.90 -13.60
CA HIS A 202 11.47 0.03 -14.23
C HIS A 202 12.52 0.79 -15.04
N ALA A 203 12.11 1.86 -15.73
CA ALA A 203 13.03 2.68 -16.52
C ALA A 203 14.02 3.40 -15.60
N LEU A 204 13.49 4.01 -14.53
CA LEU A 204 14.31 4.68 -13.52
C LEU A 204 15.23 3.70 -12.81
N HIS A 205 14.71 2.55 -12.33
CA HIS A 205 15.50 1.53 -11.66
C HIS A 205 16.72 1.12 -12.49
N ARG A 206 16.53 0.78 -13.77
CA ARG A 206 17.65 0.43 -14.67
C ARG A 206 18.66 1.58 -14.83
N GLN A 207 18.17 2.82 -14.93
CA GLN A 207 19.04 3.98 -15.10
C GLN A 207 19.91 4.26 -13.88
N ILE A 208 19.36 4.10 -12.66
CA ILE A 208 20.06 4.45 -11.41
C ILE A 208 20.58 3.24 -10.65
N GLU A 209 20.46 2.03 -11.20
CA GLU A 209 20.88 0.79 -10.53
C GLU A 209 22.32 0.85 -9.99
N PRO A 210 23.33 1.38 -10.71
CA PRO A 210 24.68 1.54 -10.16
C PRO A 210 24.71 2.39 -8.89
N ILE A 211 23.88 3.45 -8.82
CA ILE A 211 23.77 4.34 -7.66
C ILE A 211 23.08 3.63 -6.49
N LEU A 212 22.01 2.89 -6.76
CA LEU A 212 21.31 2.07 -5.77
C LEU A 212 22.26 1.06 -5.12
N ARG A 213 23.04 0.35 -5.95
CA ARG A 213 24.05 -0.60 -5.48
C ARG A 213 25.16 0.08 -4.68
N ALA A 214 25.67 1.22 -5.14
CA ALA A 214 26.68 1.99 -4.41
C ALA A 214 26.21 2.45 -3.02
N HIS A 215 24.91 2.71 -2.85
CA HIS A 215 24.31 3.06 -1.55
C HIS A 215 23.82 1.84 -0.75
N GLY A 216 24.04 0.62 -1.24
CA GLY A 216 23.64 -0.61 -0.57
C GLY A 216 22.13 -0.85 -0.56
N THR A 217 21.38 -0.33 -1.53
CA THR A 217 19.95 -0.62 -1.65
C THR A 217 19.72 -2.11 -1.86
N PRO A 218 18.88 -2.76 -1.03
CA PRO A 218 18.55 -4.17 -1.23
C PRO A 218 17.81 -4.38 -2.57
N ILE A 219 18.49 -5.02 -3.52
CA ILE A 219 17.92 -5.49 -4.78
C ILE A 219 17.99 -7.02 -4.73
N ILE A 220 16.86 -7.65 -4.44
CA ILE A 220 16.79 -9.07 -4.08
C ILE A 220 15.75 -9.81 -4.92
N GLY A 221 15.87 -11.14 -4.99
CA GLY A 221 14.87 -11.96 -5.66
C GLY A 221 13.51 -11.90 -4.95
N ILE A 222 12.41 -12.05 -5.70
CA ILE A 222 11.08 -12.11 -5.08
C ILE A 222 10.90 -13.36 -4.19
N TRP A 223 11.59 -14.46 -4.49
CA TRP A 223 11.50 -15.72 -3.73
C TRP A 223 12.65 -15.94 -2.75
N SER A 224 13.82 -15.37 -3.04
CA SER A 224 15.02 -15.47 -2.20
C SER A 224 15.39 -14.09 -1.68
N ARG A 225 15.83 -13.99 -0.42
CA ARG A 225 16.43 -12.75 0.09
C ARG A 225 17.87 -12.54 -0.40
N ALA A 226 18.31 -13.32 -1.39
CA ALA A 226 19.63 -13.21 -1.96
C ALA A 226 19.70 -11.99 -2.89
N PRO A 227 20.81 -11.24 -2.88
CA PRO A 227 21.05 -10.17 -3.85
C PRO A 227 20.97 -10.69 -5.28
N VAL A 228 20.34 -9.92 -6.16
CA VAL A 228 20.36 -10.18 -7.60
C VAL A 228 21.56 -9.46 -8.19
N THR A 229 22.44 -10.20 -8.85
CA THR A 229 23.61 -9.66 -9.56
C THR A 229 23.22 -9.12 -10.92
#